data_AF-A0A6G0J9X2-F1
#
_entry.id   AF-A0A6G0J9X2-F1
#
_cell.length_a   1.000
_cell.length_b   1.000
_cell.length_c   1.000
_cell.angle_alpha   90.00
_cell.angle_beta   90.00
_cell.angle_gamma   90.00
#
_symmetry.space_group_name_H-M   'P 1'
#
loop_
_entity.id
_entity.type
_entity.pdbx_description
1 polymer ?
#
loop_
_entity_poly.entity_id
_entity_poly.type
_entity_poly.pdbx_seq_one_letter_code
_entity_poly.pdbx_strand_id
1 'polypeptide(L)'
;MLPSTLPYKLSPGAYKPLQLTNCLSSPESLQQRLSETPQRARLMSQRPFATHAQELLRTTPVDTSKVAWVKARWRDQWKAAVPSRLHQFIEDPTDVPGQDLPRKEWTTLNRLRTGVGRSGAAMQKWGLTDSVHCSCGDPLQTVEHVTTSCPRYRPPNGDRGLIDLDSNTLDWLAAMEGLRTYERRRR
;
A
#
# COMPACT_ATOMS: atom_id res chain seq x y z
N MET A 1 -15.85 37.83 32.96
CA MET A 1 -16.17 36.50 33.54
C MET A 1 -15.49 35.43 32.70
N LEU A 2 -14.84 34.51 33.41
CA LEU A 2 -14.23 33.24 32.98
C LEU A 2 -12.87 33.26 32.26
N PRO A 3 -12.01 32.27 32.57
CA PRO A 3 -10.56 32.42 32.59
C PRO A 3 -9.85 31.50 31.59
N SER A 4 -8.64 31.93 31.21
CA SER A 4 -7.61 31.10 30.59
C SER A 4 -7.04 30.13 31.62
N THR A 5 -7.12 28.81 31.38
CA THR A 5 -6.24 27.82 32.02
C THR A 5 -6.02 26.62 31.10
N LEU A 6 -4.75 26.41 30.73
CA LEU A 6 -4.20 25.10 30.39
C LEU A 6 -3.45 24.59 31.64
N PRO A 7 -3.74 23.40 32.17
CA PRO A 7 -2.73 22.54 32.79
C PRO A 7 -2.29 21.52 31.72
N TYR A 8 -1.05 21.05 31.65
CA TYR A 8 -0.48 20.11 32.61
C TYR A 8 1.05 20.22 32.56
N LYS A 9 1.67 20.42 33.72
CA LYS A 9 3.09 20.18 33.93
C LYS A 9 3.29 18.68 34.19
N LEU A 10 4.10 18.01 33.38
CA LEU A 10 4.63 16.67 33.68
C LEU A 10 6.01 16.82 34.32
N SER A 11 6.18 16.26 35.51
CA SER A 11 7.47 16.16 36.21
C SER A 11 8.43 15.22 35.48
N PRO A 12 9.76 15.46 35.50
CA PRO A 12 10.73 14.65 34.79
C PRO A 12 11.09 13.39 35.60
N GLY A 13 10.47 12.26 35.27
CA GLY A 13 10.93 10.93 35.69
C GLY A 13 12.00 10.41 34.73
N ALA A 14 13.15 10.03 35.28
CA ALA A 14 14.37 9.63 34.56
C ALA A 14 14.15 8.50 33.53
N TYR A 15 14.25 8.85 32.25
CA TYR A 15 14.39 7.86 31.17
C TYR A 15 15.88 7.64 30.90
N LYS A 16 16.40 6.45 31.22
CA LYS A 16 17.74 6.04 30.77
C LYS A 16 17.64 5.55 29.33
N PRO A 17 18.36 6.14 28.36
CA PRO A 17 18.38 5.64 26.99
C PRO A 17 19.13 4.31 26.96
N LEU A 18 18.50 3.27 26.41
CA LEU A 18 19.20 2.05 26.03
C LEU A 18 20.20 2.41 24.93
N GLN A 19 21.48 2.32 25.25
CA GLN A 19 22.57 2.45 24.29
C GLN A 19 22.46 1.28 23.30
N LEU A 20 22.01 1.57 22.08
CA LEU A 20 22.15 0.67 20.95
C LEU A 20 23.63 0.65 20.55
N THR A 21 24.39 -0.27 21.12
CA THR A 21 25.75 -0.52 20.64
C THR A 21 25.68 -1.16 19.25
N ASN A 22 26.40 -0.56 18.30
CA ASN A 22 26.60 -1.02 16.93
C ASN A 22 27.01 -2.50 16.88
N CYS A 23 26.13 -3.36 16.37
CA CYS A 23 26.45 -4.74 16.01
C CYS A 23 26.48 -4.87 14.48
N LEU A 24 27.39 -4.16 13.82
CA LEU A 24 27.63 -4.27 12.37
C LEU A 24 29.11 -4.64 12.13
N SER A 25 29.48 -5.87 12.47
CA SER A 25 30.81 -6.40 12.11
C SER A 25 30.88 -7.93 12.13
N SER A 26 29.83 -8.64 11.70
CA SER A 26 29.96 -10.06 11.33
C SER A 26 28.87 -10.50 10.34
N PRO A 27 29.19 -11.25 9.27
CA PRO A 27 28.26 -11.68 8.23
C PRO A 27 27.49 -12.95 8.61
N GLU A 28 27.17 -13.14 9.88
CA GLU A 28 26.33 -14.26 10.28
C GLU A 28 24.87 -13.96 9.92
N SER A 29 24.36 -14.76 8.99
CA SER A 29 22.98 -14.72 8.54
C SER A 29 22.02 -14.84 9.73
N LEU A 30 20.87 -14.19 9.63
CA LEU A 30 19.78 -14.30 10.62
C LEU A 30 19.40 -15.76 10.92
N GLN A 31 19.58 -16.66 9.95
CA GLN A 31 19.31 -18.09 10.12
C GLN A 31 20.28 -18.76 11.10
N GLN A 32 21.55 -18.36 11.11
CA GLN A 32 22.57 -18.94 11.99
C GLN A 32 22.38 -18.49 13.45
N ARG A 33 21.97 -17.24 13.67
CA ARG A 33 21.60 -16.74 15.01
C ARG A 33 20.32 -17.37 15.56
N LEU A 34 19.40 -17.79 14.69
CA LEU A 34 18.18 -18.52 15.06
C LEU A 34 18.46 -20.00 15.38
N SER A 35 19.52 -20.60 14.82
CA SER A 35 19.93 -21.97 15.14
C SER A 35 20.78 -22.08 16.41
N GLU A 36 21.55 -21.05 16.74
CA GLU A 36 22.48 -21.04 17.89
C GLU A 36 21.87 -20.46 19.17
N THR A 37 20.68 -19.85 19.10
CA THR A 37 19.96 -19.46 20.31
C THR A 37 19.45 -20.73 21.00
N PRO A 38 19.81 -21.00 22.27
CA PRO A 38 19.21 -22.11 22.98
C PRO A 38 17.71 -21.88 22.94
N GLN A 39 16.96 -22.84 22.38
CA GLN A 39 15.51 -22.78 22.32
C GLN A 39 15.03 -22.71 23.77
N ARG A 40 14.89 -21.49 24.30
CA ARG A 40 14.12 -21.25 25.51
C ARG A 40 12.75 -21.78 25.16
N ALA A 41 12.38 -22.90 25.78
CA ALA A 41 11.09 -23.53 25.59
C ALA A 41 10.05 -22.42 25.65
N ARG A 42 9.38 -22.16 24.52
CA ARG A 42 8.25 -21.22 24.52
C ARG A 42 7.32 -21.68 25.62
N LEU A 43 6.82 -20.74 26.42
CA LEU A 43 5.75 -21.03 27.37
C LEU A 43 4.66 -21.80 26.62
N MET A 44 4.36 -23.03 27.09
CA MET A 44 3.40 -23.95 26.45
C MET A 44 2.02 -23.32 26.24
N SER A 45 1.69 -22.26 26.99
CA SER A 45 0.47 -21.47 26.87
C SER A 45 0.44 -20.55 25.65
N GLN A 46 1.60 -20.18 25.09
CA GLN A 46 1.68 -19.34 23.90
C GLN A 46 1.89 -20.20 22.66
N ARG A 47 0.78 -20.79 22.17
CA ARG A 47 0.74 -21.31 20.82
C ARG A 47 1.17 -20.20 19.86
N PRO A 48 2.12 -20.44 18.93
CA PRO A 48 2.45 -19.44 17.92
C PRO A 48 1.17 -18.98 17.23
N PHE A 49 1.01 -17.66 17.11
CA PHE A 49 -0.16 -17.05 16.48
C PHE A 49 -0.47 -17.72 15.12
N ALA A 50 0.56 -18.03 14.34
CA ALA A 50 0.44 -18.73 13.06
C ALA A 50 -0.24 -20.10 13.16
N THR A 51 0.14 -20.93 14.14
CA THR A 51 -0.46 -22.25 14.36
C THR A 51 -1.91 -22.14 14.82
N HIS A 52 -2.20 -21.19 15.72
CA HIS A 52 -3.57 -20.92 16.16
C HIS A 52 -4.45 -20.40 15.01
N ALA A 53 -3.93 -19.47 14.19
CA ALA A 53 -4.64 -18.95 13.02
C ALA A 53 -4.90 -20.03 11.96
N GLN A 54 -3.92 -20.90 11.68
CA GLN A 54 -4.10 -22.04 10.77
C GLN A 54 -5.17 -23.02 11.26
N GLU A 55 -5.17 -23.35 12.56
CA GLU A 55 -6.19 -24.24 13.12
C GLU A 55 -7.58 -23.61 13.09
N LEU A 56 -7.70 -22.30 13.35
CA LEU A 56 -8.96 -21.59 13.17
C LEU A 56 -9.45 -21.69 11.73
N LEU A 57 -8.60 -21.40 10.74
CA LEU A 57 -8.95 -21.51 9.32
C LEU A 57 -9.40 -22.93 8.92
N ARG A 58 -8.87 -23.96 9.58
CA ARG A 58 -9.23 -25.37 9.32
C ARG A 58 -10.53 -25.80 10.00
N THR A 59 -10.84 -25.23 11.17
CA THR A 59 -11.92 -25.71 12.05
C THR A 59 -13.18 -24.87 12.01
N THR A 60 -13.08 -23.58 11.66
CA THR A 60 -14.26 -22.74 11.56
C THR A 60 -14.91 -22.94 10.19
N PRO A 61 -16.15 -23.46 10.10
CA PRO A 61 -16.89 -23.43 8.85
C PRO A 61 -17.09 -21.98 8.41
N VAL A 62 -16.99 -21.74 7.10
CA VAL A 62 -17.25 -20.41 6.54
C VAL A 62 -18.73 -20.09 6.74
N ASP A 63 -19.01 -19.23 7.70
CA ASP A 63 -20.34 -18.69 7.91
C ASP A 63 -20.66 -17.74 6.75
N THR A 64 -21.36 -18.27 5.75
CA THR A 64 -21.80 -17.52 4.58
C THR A 64 -22.72 -16.36 4.95
N SER A 65 -23.44 -16.44 6.07
CA SER A 65 -24.26 -15.33 6.58
C SER A 65 -23.40 -14.17 7.06
N LYS A 66 -22.29 -14.46 7.77
CA LYS A 66 -21.32 -13.45 8.20
C LYS A 66 -20.58 -12.84 7.01
N VAL A 67 -20.15 -13.64 6.03
CA VAL A 67 -19.50 -13.14 4.81
C VAL A 67 -20.47 -12.24 4.02
N ALA A 68 -21.71 -12.68 3.84
CA ALA A 68 -22.75 -11.89 3.17
C ALA A 68 -23.02 -10.58 3.91
N TRP A 69 -23.11 -10.62 5.24
CA TRP A 69 -23.28 -9.43 6.08
C TRP A 69 -22.11 -8.46 5.93
N VAL A 70 -20.85 -8.94 5.96
CA VAL A 70 -19.66 -8.08 5.76
C VAL A 70 -19.70 -7.43 4.38
N LYS A 71 -19.99 -8.20 3.32
CA LYS A 71 -20.09 -7.66 1.95
C LYS A 71 -21.20 -6.61 1.84
N ALA A 72 -22.38 -6.88 2.39
CA ALA A 72 -23.49 -5.92 2.41
C ALA A 72 -23.09 -4.63 3.16
N ARG A 73 -22.51 -4.76 4.35
CA ARG A 73 -22.09 -3.61 5.15
C ARG A 73 -21.03 -2.78 4.46
N TRP A 74 -20.09 -3.42 3.74
CA TRP A 74 -19.05 -2.75 2.98
C TRP A 74 -19.62 -1.98 1.78
N ARG A 75 -20.58 -2.57 1.06
CA ARG A 75 -21.33 -1.88 -0.01
C ARG A 75 -22.09 -0.66 0.50
N ASP A 76 -22.75 -0.77 1.65
CA ASP A 76 -23.49 0.36 2.24
C ASP A 76 -22.54 1.51 2.60
N GLN A 77 -21.40 1.20 3.21
CA GLN A 77 -20.38 2.21 3.54
C GLN A 77 -19.79 2.86 2.29
N TRP A 78 -19.54 2.08 1.23
CA TRP A 78 -19.04 2.62 -0.04
C TRP A 78 -20.04 3.57 -0.68
N LYS A 79 -21.33 3.20 -0.74
CA LYS A 79 -22.39 4.08 -1.27
C LYS A 79 -22.57 5.36 -0.44
N ALA A 80 -22.36 5.29 0.87
CA ALA A 80 -22.48 6.44 1.77
C ALA A 80 -21.22 7.31 1.82
N ALA A 81 -20.09 6.86 1.25
CA ALA A 81 -18.85 7.60 1.25
C ALA A 81 -18.93 8.82 0.33
N VAL A 82 -18.09 9.83 0.62
CA VAL A 82 -17.95 10.99 -0.25
C VAL A 82 -17.42 10.53 -1.61
N PRO A 83 -18.08 10.89 -2.74
CA PRO A 83 -17.62 10.52 -4.06
C PRO A 83 -16.18 10.95 -4.28
N SER A 84 -15.36 10.00 -4.71
CA SER A 84 -13.95 10.20 -5.00
C SER A 84 -13.63 9.65 -6.39
N ARG A 85 -12.47 10.01 -6.95
CA ARG A 85 -11.99 9.48 -8.24
C ARG A 85 -12.08 7.96 -8.30
N LEU A 86 -11.87 7.25 -7.18
CA LEU A 86 -11.91 5.80 -7.16
C LEU A 86 -13.30 5.21 -7.49
N HIS A 87 -14.39 5.93 -7.19
CA HIS A 87 -15.76 5.50 -7.50
C HIS A 87 -16.05 5.40 -9.00
N GLN A 88 -15.27 6.10 -9.84
CA GLN A 88 -15.39 5.96 -11.30
C GLN A 88 -14.79 4.64 -11.82
N PHE A 89 -13.98 3.97 -11.00
CA PHE A 89 -13.27 2.74 -11.37
C PHE A 89 -13.74 1.50 -10.62
N ILE A 90 -14.44 1.67 -9.50
CA ILE A 90 -14.88 0.59 -8.63
C ILE A 90 -16.36 0.80 -8.32
N GLU A 91 -17.21 -0.04 -8.93
CA GLU A 91 -18.65 -0.05 -8.68
C GLU A 91 -18.99 -0.82 -7.40
N ASP A 92 -18.56 -2.08 -7.29
CA ASP A 92 -18.71 -2.90 -6.09
C ASP A 92 -17.35 -3.03 -5.36
N PRO A 93 -17.21 -2.53 -4.13
CA PRO A 93 -15.96 -2.61 -3.37
C PRO A 93 -15.67 -4.02 -2.83
N THR A 94 -16.57 -4.98 -3.03
CA THR A 94 -16.41 -6.39 -2.64
C THR A 94 -15.89 -7.28 -3.77
N ASP A 95 -15.87 -6.77 -5.00
CA ASP A 95 -15.31 -7.44 -6.17
C ASP A 95 -14.55 -6.42 -7.03
N VAL A 96 -13.31 -6.13 -6.62
CA VAL A 96 -12.53 -5.08 -7.26
C VAL A 96 -11.79 -5.65 -8.47
N PRO A 97 -11.99 -5.10 -9.69
CA PRO A 97 -11.33 -5.62 -10.88
C PRO A 97 -9.81 -5.55 -10.75
N GLY A 98 -9.14 -6.68 -10.99
CA GLY A 98 -7.68 -6.82 -10.93
C GLY A 98 -7.12 -7.20 -9.54
N GLN A 99 -7.96 -7.53 -8.57
CA GLN A 99 -7.53 -7.96 -7.22
C GLN A 99 -6.62 -9.20 -7.21
N ASP A 100 -6.70 -10.00 -8.27
CA ASP A 100 -5.92 -11.22 -8.53
C ASP A 100 -4.60 -10.96 -9.28
N LEU A 101 -4.38 -9.74 -9.76
CA LEU A 101 -3.13 -9.36 -10.44
C LEU A 101 -1.93 -9.50 -9.49
N PRO A 102 -0.73 -9.77 -10.04
CA PRO A 102 0.46 -9.75 -9.21
C PRO A 102 0.63 -8.37 -8.57
N ARG A 103 1.23 -8.37 -7.37
CA ARG A 103 1.30 -7.17 -6.50
C ARG A 103 1.80 -5.92 -7.23
N LYS A 104 2.74 -6.11 -8.16
CA LYS A 104 3.40 -5.06 -8.93
C LYS A 104 2.39 -4.31 -9.81
N GLU A 105 1.59 -5.04 -10.57
CA GLU A 105 0.55 -4.56 -11.48
C GLU A 105 -0.64 -4.01 -10.68
N TRP A 106 -1.09 -4.75 -9.66
CA TRP A 106 -2.18 -4.35 -8.78
C TRP A 106 -1.91 -3.00 -8.09
N THR A 107 -0.69 -2.80 -7.58
CA THR A 107 -0.32 -1.53 -6.94
C THR A 107 -0.29 -0.38 -7.95
N THR A 108 0.24 -0.61 -9.16
CA THR A 108 0.28 0.43 -10.20
C THR A 108 -1.13 0.82 -10.64
N LEU A 109 -2.01 -0.16 -10.89
CA LEU A 109 -3.40 0.06 -11.23
C LEU A 109 -4.12 0.92 -10.19
N ASN A 110 -4.00 0.58 -8.90
CA ASN A 110 -4.64 1.36 -7.84
C ASN A 110 -4.08 2.78 -7.69
N ARG A 111 -2.78 2.99 -7.95
CA ARG A 111 -2.18 4.34 -7.96
C ARG A 111 -2.75 5.20 -9.08
N LEU A 112 -2.96 4.61 -10.26
CA LEU A 112 -3.61 5.30 -11.39
C LEU A 112 -5.07 5.62 -11.07
N ARG A 113 -5.83 4.64 -10.55
CA ARG A 113 -7.25 4.82 -10.20
C ARG A 113 -7.46 5.89 -9.13
N THR A 114 -6.61 5.91 -8.09
CA THR A 114 -6.69 6.91 -7.01
C THR A 114 -6.17 8.29 -7.41
N GLY A 115 -5.44 8.41 -8.53
CA GLY A 115 -4.73 9.64 -8.86
C GLY A 115 -3.49 9.88 -7.98
N VAL A 116 -3.16 8.94 -7.08
CA VAL A 116 -2.05 9.05 -6.13
C VAL A 116 -0.92 8.14 -6.59
N GLY A 117 -0.06 8.68 -7.44
CA GLY A 117 1.02 7.95 -8.10
C GLY A 117 2.40 8.56 -7.86
N ARG A 118 3.40 7.95 -8.50
CA ARG A 118 4.76 8.49 -8.58
C ARG A 118 4.88 9.38 -9.82
N SER A 119 4.03 10.39 -9.91
CA SER A 119 4.13 11.38 -10.99
C SER A 119 5.22 12.40 -10.65
N GLY A 120 5.82 13.05 -11.65
CA GLY A 120 6.82 14.10 -11.45
C GLY A 120 6.35 15.16 -10.45
N ALA A 121 5.10 15.61 -10.56
CA ALA A 121 4.49 16.56 -9.62
C ALA A 121 4.46 16.03 -8.16
N ALA A 122 4.07 14.76 -7.95
CA ALA A 122 4.04 14.17 -6.61
C ALA A 122 5.44 13.97 -6.05
N MET A 123 6.38 13.54 -6.89
CA MET A 123 7.77 13.31 -6.50
C MET A 123 8.48 14.63 -6.14
N GLN A 124 8.23 15.73 -6.86
CA GLN A 124 8.76 17.05 -6.51
C GLN A 124 8.15 17.56 -5.21
N LYS A 125 6.83 17.40 -5.03
CA LYS A 125 6.15 17.73 -3.75
C LYS A 125 6.76 17.00 -2.56
N TRP A 126 7.30 15.79 -2.75
CA TRP A 126 7.99 15.02 -1.71
C TRP A 126 9.51 15.27 -1.65
N GLY A 127 10.07 16.16 -2.46
CA GLY A 127 11.51 16.46 -2.49
C GLY A 127 12.37 15.31 -3.01
N LEU A 128 11.80 14.43 -3.86
CA LEU A 128 12.48 13.25 -4.40
C LEU A 128 13.01 13.44 -5.83
N THR A 129 12.60 14.51 -6.51
CA THR A 129 13.08 14.91 -7.84
C THR A 129 13.04 16.42 -7.97
N ASP A 130 13.96 16.98 -8.74
CA ASP A 130 14.00 18.40 -9.07
C ASP A 130 13.12 18.72 -10.29
N SER A 131 12.85 17.72 -11.14
CA SER A 131 12.06 17.86 -12.37
C SER A 131 10.67 17.26 -12.25
N VAL A 132 9.68 18.02 -12.71
CA VAL A 132 8.27 17.60 -12.85
C VAL A 132 7.90 17.19 -14.27
N HIS A 133 8.83 17.32 -15.22
CA HIS A 133 8.56 17.10 -16.64
C HIS A 133 8.31 15.62 -16.93
N CYS A 134 7.38 15.35 -17.85
CA CYS A 134 7.15 14.02 -18.35
C CYS A 134 8.20 13.66 -19.41
N SER A 135 8.59 12.39 -19.49
CA SER A 135 9.51 11.91 -20.53
C SER A 135 8.92 11.94 -21.94
N CYS A 136 7.64 12.28 -22.11
CA CYS A 136 7.06 12.58 -23.41
C CYS A 136 7.26 14.04 -23.85
N GLY A 137 7.92 14.87 -23.03
CA GLY A 137 8.15 16.30 -23.30
C GLY A 137 7.13 17.24 -22.66
N ASP A 138 6.09 16.72 -21.99
CA ASP A 138 5.11 17.56 -21.30
C ASP A 138 5.75 18.26 -20.08
N PRO A 139 5.50 19.57 -19.88
CA PRO A 139 6.11 20.31 -18.78
C PRO A 139 5.66 19.82 -17.40
N LEU A 140 4.54 19.11 -17.28
CA LEU A 140 4.02 18.67 -15.98
C LEU A 140 3.45 17.24 -16.03
N GLN A 141 4.17 16.30 -15.44
CA GLN A 141 3.69 14.95 -15.25
C GLN A 141 2.75 14.85 -14.04
N THR A 142 1.46 14.85 -14.29
CA THR A 142 0.41 14.46 -13.33
C THR A 142 -0.10 13.04 -13.63
N VAL A 143 -0.80 12.42 -12.67
CA VAL A 143 -1.46 11.14 -12.94
C VAL A 143 -2.54 11.30 -14.00
N GLU A 144 -3.26 12.43 -14.01
CA GLU A 144 -4.24 12.74 -15.04
C GLU A 144 -3.61 12.80 -16.43
N HIS A 145 -2.49 13.52 -16.59
CA HIS A 145 -1.72 13.52 -17.85
C HIS A 145 -1.37 12.07 -18.25
N VAL A 146 -0.83 11.28 -17.33
CA VAL A 146 -0.48 9.87 -17.59
C VAL A 146 -1.68 9.05 -18.02
N THR A 147 -2.87 9.22 -17.42
CA THR A 147 -4.05 8.40 -17.74
C THR A 147 -4.82 8.88 -18.96
N THR A 148 -4.77 10.17 -19.31
CA THR A 148 -5.66 10.75 -20.33
C THR A 148 -4.96 11.22 -21.60
N SER A 149 -3.76 11.78 -21.53
CA SER A 149 -3.16 12.50 -22.67
C SER A 149 -1.71 12.13 -22.99
N CYS A 150 -1.03 11.41 -22.11
CA CYS A 150 0.37 11.05 -22.31
C CYS A 150 0.54 10.08 -23.49
N PRO A 151 1.23 10.46 -24.59
CA PRO A 151 1.40 9.58 -25.73
C PRO A 151 2.26 8.34 -25.42
N ARG A 152 3.01 8.37 -24.32
CA ARG A 152 3.93 7.29 -23.91
C ARG A 152 3.34 6.35 -22.87
N TYR A 153 2.54 6.88 -21.94
CA TYR A 153 2.09 6.14 -20.76
C TYR A 153 0.57 6.06 -20.64
N ARG A 154 -0.20 6.54 -21.62
CA ARG A 154 -1.64 6.39 -21.56
C ARG A 154 -2.04 4.92 -21.66
N PRO A 155 -2.94 4.43 -20.78
CA PRO A 155 -3.50 3.08 -20.92
C PRO A 155 -4.24 2.93 -22.25
N PRO A 156 -4.23 1.73 -22.86
CA PRO A 156 -5.15 1.38 -23.92
C PRO A 156 -6.57 1.75 -23.50
N ASN A 157 -7.34 2.38 -24.39
CA ASN A 157 -8.71 2.84 -24.11
C ASN A 157 -8.86 3.87 -22.97
N GLY A 158 -7.77 4.46 -22.46
CA GLY A 158 -7.82 5.48 -21.41
C GLY A 158 -8.36 4.94 -20.10
N ASP A 159 -9.18 5.74 -19.40
CA ASP A 159 -9.76 5.34 -18.12
C ASP A 159 -10.65 4.08 -18.24
N ARG A 160 -11.28 3.83 -19.39
CA ARG A 160 -12.05 2.59 -19.62
C ARG A 160 -11.20 1.34 -19.53
N GLY A 161 -9.97 1.37 -20.05
CA GLY A 161 -9.03 0.26 -19.89
C GLY A 161 -8.74 -0.04 -18.42
N LEU A 162 -8.68 0.99 -17.58
CA LEU A 162 -8.50 0.84 -16.12
C LEU A 162 -9.76 0.36 -15.39
N ILE A 163 -10.93 0.35 -16.03
CA ILE A 163 -12.18 -0.22 -15.51
C ILE A 163 -12.26 -1.68 -15.94
N ASP A 164 -12.25 -1.90 -17.26
CA ASP A 164 -12.57 -3.18 -17.90
C ASP A 164 -11.42 -4.19 -17.78
N LEU A 165 -10.18 -3.70 -17.68
CA LEU A 165 -8.96 -4.52 -17.66
C LEU A 165 -8.92 -5.55 -18.80
N ASP A 166 -9.15 -5.07 -20.03
CA ASP A 166 -9.01 -5.88 -21.23
C ASP A 166 -7.58 -6.40 -21.41
N SER A 167 -7.40 -7.43 -22.24
CA SER A 167 -6.09 -8.06 -22.46
C SER A 167 -5.00 -7.05 -22.83
N ASN A 168 -5.33 -6.08 -23.68
CA ASN A 168 -4.41 -5.01 -24.06
C ASN A 168 -3.97 -4.16 -22.85
N THR A 169 -4.90 -3.79 -21.96
CA THR A 169 -4.56 -3.04 -20.75
C THR A 169 -3.74 -3.88 -19.78
N LEU A 170 -4.01 -5.18 -19.67
CA LEU A 170 -3.23 -6.08 -18.82
C LEU A 170 -1.78 -6.22 -19.32
N ASP A 171 -1.59 -6.42 -20.62
CA ASP A 171 -0.26 -6.48 -21.24
C ASP A 171 0.50 -5.14 -21.06
N TRP A 172 -0.21 -4.03 -21.27
CA TRP A 172 0.33 -2.69 -21.04
C TRP A 172 0.71 -2.46 -19.55
N LEU A 173 -0.12 -2.90 -18.60
CA LEU A 173 0.17 -2.81 -17.15
C LEU A 173 1.41 -3.62 -16.78
N ALA A 174 1.58 -4.81 -17.35
CA ALA A 174 2.71 -5.69 -17.10
C ALA A 174 4.02 -5.10 -17.67
N ALA A 175 3.96 -4.55 -18.88
CA ALA A 175 5.07 -3.88 -19.56
C ALA A 175 5.41 -2.49 -18.99
N MET A 176 4.56 -1.95 -18.12
CA MET A 176 4.77 -0.63 -17.53
C MET A 176 5.94 -0.62 -16.54
N GLU A 177 7.10 -0.24 -17.05
CA GLU A 177 8.29 0.07 -16.26
C GLU A 177 8.25 1.52 -15.73
N GLY A 178 7.71 2.47 -16.51
CA GLY A 178 7.95 3.92 -16.37
C GLY A 178 7.30 4.71 -15.23
N LEU A 179 6.35 4.16 -14.45
CA LEU A 179 5.98 4.73 -13.14
C LEU A 179 6.90 4.25 -12.00
N ARG A 180 7.90 3.41 -12.33
CA ARG A 180 9.08 3.17 -11.51
C ARG A 180 10.23 3.88 -12.24
N THR A 181 10.71 4.99 -11.70
CA THR A 181 12.13 5.08 -11.33
C THR A 181 12.33 6.17 -10.26
N TYR A 182 12.23 5.77 -9.00
CA TYR A 182 13.32 6.09 -8.09
C TYR A 182 13.80 4.71 -7.67
N GLU A 183 14.76 4.18 -8.40
CA GLU A 183 15.68 3.23 -7.81
C GLU A 183 16.15 3.91 -6.53
N ARG A 184 15.96 3.25 -5.37
CA ARG A 184 16.67 3.70 -4.18
C ARG A 184 18.12 3.75 -4.62
N ARG A 185 18.68 4.96 -4.72
CA ARG A 185 20.12 5.14 -4.64
C ARG A 185 20.45 4.55 -3.28
N ARG A 186 20.79 3.25 -3.27
CA ARG A 186 21.35 2.57 -2.10
C ARG A 186 22.62 3.37 -1.82
N ARG A 187 22.53 4.23 -0.81
CA ARG A 187 23.72 4.78 -0.17
C ARG A 187 24.46 3.64 0.50
#